data_AF-A0A1A7XFF0-F1
#
_entry.id   AF-A0A1A7XFF0-F1
#
_cell.length_a   1.000
_cell.length_b   1.000
_cell.length_c   1.000
_cell.angle_alpha   90.00
_cell.angle_beta   90.00
_cell.angle_gamma   90.00
#
_symmetry.space_group_name_H-M   'P 1'
#
loop_
_entity.id
_entity.type
_entity.pdbx_description
1 polymer ?
#
loop_
_entity_poly.entity_id
_entity_poly.type
_entity_poly.pdbx_seq_one_letter_code
_entity_poly.pdbx_strand_id
1 'polypeptide(L)' 'EVSPDTACFIHQALSEISRCLKPGGRFVSITFAQPFFRRRLYARSEYDWSIRHQSYGEGFEYFVYVMTKGEELSTR' A
#
# COMPACT_ATOMS: atom_id res chain seq x y z
N GLU A 1 -7.24 15.85 0.31
CA GLU A 1 -6.14 15.63 -0.64
C GLU A 1 -4.85 15.36 0.13
N VAL A 2 -3.88 14.64 -0.45
CA VAL A 2 -2.57 14.40 0.19
C VAL A 2 -1.60 15.48 -0.30
N SER A 3 -0.83 16.10 0.60
CA SER A 3 0.13 17.14 0.19
C SER A 3 1.25 16.55 -0.70
N PRO A 4 1.85 17.36 -1.61
CA PRO A 4 2.96 16.90 -2.45
C PRO A 4 4.14 16.35 -1.65
N ASP A 5 4.53 17.02 -0.57
CA ASP A 5 5.64 16.57 0.29
C ASP A 5 5.34 15.22 0.94
N THR A 6 4.10 15.05 1.43
CA THR A 6 3.65 13.78 2.02
C THR A 6 3.66 12.67 0.96
N ALA A 7 3.19 12.97 -0.26
CA ALA A 7 3.19 12.00 -1.35
C ALA A 7 4.61 11.60 -1.77
N CYS A 8 5.55 12.56 -1.81
CA CYS A 8 6.96 12.32 -2.09
C CYS A 8 7.60 11.42 -1.02
N PHE A 9 7.41 11.76 0.25
CA PHE A 9 7.93 10.97 1.36
C PHE A 9 7.38 9.54 1.36
N ILE A 10 6.06 9.37 1.18
CA ILE A 10 5.44 8.05 1.12
C ILE A 10 5.99 7.25 -0.07
N HIS A 11 6.15 7.89 -1.23
CA HIS A 11 6.73 7.24 -2.40
C HIS A 11 8.15 6.75 -2.13
N GLN A 12 9.02 7.56 -1.53
CA GLN A 12 10.37 7.15 -1.15
C GLN A 12 10.37 5.95 -0.20
N ALA A 13 9.52 5.98 0.83
CA ALA A 13 9.41 4.88 1.78
C ALA A 13 8.95 3.58 1.11
N LEU A 14 7.94 3.64 0.24
CA LEU A 14 7.41 2.46 -0.46
C LEU A 14 8.41 1.87 -1.47
N SER A 15 9.16 2.72 -2.17
CA SER A 15 10.24 2.29 -3.05
C SER A 15 11.31 1.51 -2.28
N GLU A 16 11.73 2.01 -1.12
CA GLU A 16 12.74 1.33 -0.30
C GLU A 16 12.23 0.02 0.33
N ILE A 17 10.97 0.00 0.76
CA ILE A 17 10.32 -1.24 1.23
C ILE A 17 10.31 -2.27 0.11
N SER A 18 9.83 -1.90 -1.08
CA SER A 18 9.78 -2.78 -2.25
C SER A 18 11.17 -3.31 -2.63
N ARG A 19 12.20 -2.45 -2.61
CA ARG A 19 13.59 -2.82 -2.88
C ARG A 19 14.13 -3.87 -1.90
N CYS A 20 13.72 -3.80 -0.63
CA CYS A 20 14.18 -4.72 0.41
C CYS A 20 13.44 -6.07 0.40
N LEU A 21 12.25 -6.15 -0.19
CA LEU A 21 11.47 -7.38 -0.26
C LEU A 21 12.02 -8.33 -1.34
N LYS A 22 12.21 -9.59 -0.96
CA LYS A 22 12.43 -10.69 -1.92
C LYS A 22 11.11 -10.99 -2.67
N PRO A 23 11.16 -11.64 -3.85
CA PRO A 23 9.95 -12.16 -4.50
C PRO A 23 9.10 -12.99 -3.52
N GLY A 24 7.79 -12.74 -3.49
CA GLY A 24 6.85 -13.33 -2.53
C GLY A 24 6.86 -12.71 -1.12
N GLY A 25 7.79 -11.79 -0.84
CA GLY A 25 7.82 -11.00 0.40
C GLY A 25 6.60 -10.09 0.51
N ARG A 26 6.16 -9.82 1.74
CA ARG A 26 4.93 -9.06 2.00
C ARG A 26 5.19 -7.80 2.81
N PHE A 27 4.64 -6.70 2.33
CA PHE A 27 4.44 -5.50 3.12
C PHE A 27 3.00 -5.49 3.67
N VAL A 28 2.86 -5.15 4.95
CA VAL A 28 1.56 -4.99 5.61
C VAL A 28 1.45 -3.58 6.15
N SER A 29 0.44 -2.84 5.70
CA SER A 29 0.14 -1.50 6.18
C SER A 29 -1.21 -1.47 6.88
N ILE A 30 -1.25 -0.97 8.11
CA ILE A 30 -2.47 -0.79 8.91
C ILE A 30 -2.68 0.70 9.12
N THR A 31 -3.86 1.21 8.80
CA THR A 31 -4.13 2.66 8.87
C THR A 31 -5.61 2.96 9.05
N PHE A 32 -5.92 4.11 9.65
CA PHE A 32 -7.27 4.69 9.63
C PHE A 32 -7.61 5.42 8.32
N ALA A 33 -6.64 5.59 7.43
CA ALA A 33 -6.84 6.32 6.19
C ALA A 33 -7.76 5.55 5.24
N GLN A 34 -8.84 6.22 4.82
CA GLN A 34 -9.82 5.69 3.90
C GLN A 34 -9.19 5.13 2.61
N PRO A 35 -9.68 3.99 2.07
CA PRO A 35 -9.07 3.34 0.91
C PRO A 35 -8.96 4.19 -0.34
N PHE A 36 -9.91 5.11 -0.52
CA PHE A 36 -9.90 6.04 -1.65
C PHE A 36 -8.59 6.84 -1.75
N PHE A 37 -8.03 7.27 -0.61
CA PHE A 37 -6.76 7.99 -0.57
C PHE A 37 -5.58 7.02 -0.58
N ARG A 38 -5.63 6.00 0.28
CA ARG A 38 -4.46 5.17 0.55
C ARG A 38 -4.10 4.25 -0.62
N ARG A 39 -5.10 3.69 -1.31
CA ARG A 39 -4.88 2.78 -2.44
C ARG A 39 -4.08 3.44 -3.56
N ARG A 40 -4.33 4.74 -3.84
CA ARG A 40 -3.63 5.50 -4.89
C ARG A 40 -2.13 5.67 -4.63
N LEU A 41 -1.72 5.68 -3.37
CA LEU A 41 -0.32 5.79 -2.98
C LEU A 41 0.41 4.44 -3.11
N TYR A 42 -0.30 3.33 -2.87
CA TYR A 42 0.26 1.98 -2.84
C TYR A 42 0.18 1.25 -4.19
N ALA A 43 -0.82 1.55 -5.02
CA ALA A 43 -1.07 0.87 -6.29
C ALA A 43 -0.30 1.53 -7.45
N ARG A 44 1.03 1.40 -7.44
CA ARG A 44 1.90 1.82 -8.55
C ARG A 44 2.69 0.63 -9.07
N SER A 45 2.76 0.50 -10.40
CA SER A 45 3.46 -0.60 -11.07
C SER A 45 4.95 -0.64 -10.73
N GLU A 46 5.56 0.52 -10.47
CA GLU A 46 6.98 0.65 -10.10
C GLU A 46 7.38 -0.10 -8.81
N TYR A 47 6.42 -0.37 -7.91
CA TYR A 47 6.68 -1.15 -6.71
C TYR A 47 6.65 -2.66 -6.97
N ASP A 48 6.15 -3.12 -8.11
CA ASP A 48 6.12 -4.54 -8.51
C ASP A 48 5.55 -5.42 -7.38
N TRP A 49 4.33 -5.10 -6.94
CA TRP A 49 3.58 -5.88 -5.97
C TRP A 49 2.09 -5.92 -6.32
N SER A 50 1.38 -6.91 -5.79
CA SER A 50 -0.07 -6.90 -5.72
C SER A 50 -0.56 -5.98 -4.61
N ILE A 51 -1.86 -5.71 -4.55
CA ILE A 51 -2.49 -5.05 -3.42
C ILE A 51 -3.85 -5.68 -3.11
N ARG A 52 -4.05 -6.05 -1.85
CA ARG A 52 -5.35 -6.47 -1.31
C ARG A 52 -5.63 -5.67 -0.06
N HIS A 53 -6.89 -5.39 0.23
CA HIS A 53 -7.25 -4.72 1.46
C HIS A 53 -8.57 -5.23 2.03
N GLN A 54 -8.70 -5.10 3.34
CA GLN A 54 -9.92 -5.38 4.10
C GLN A 54 -10.08 -4.36 5.23
N SER A 55 -11.31 -4.11 5.65
CA SER A 55 -11.58 -3.40 6.90
C SER A 55 -11.35 -4.33 8.10
N TYR A 56 -11.02 -3.73 9.25
CA TYR A 56 -10.81 -4.41 10.52
C TYR A 56 -11.33 -3.53 11.65
N GLY A 57 -12.08 -4.13 12.57
CA GLY A 57 -12.69 -3.47 13.74
C GLY A 57 -14.18 -3.18 13.54
N GLU A 58 -14.93 -3.24 14.65
CA GLU A 58 -16.32 -2.79 14.74
C GLU A 58 -16.35 -1.44 15.46
N GLY A 59 -16.91 -0.40 14.84
CA GLY A 59 -17.02 0.96 15.42
C GLY A 59 -15.79 1.86 15.24
N PHE A 60 -14.62 1.30 14.94
CA PHE A 60 -13.40 2.04 14.53
C PHE A 60 -12.72 1.31 13.36
N GLU A 61 -13.09 1.67 12.13
CA GLU A 61 -12.61 0.98 10.94
C GLU A 61 -11.13 1.30 10.66
N TYR A 62 -10.28 0.32 10.91
CA TYR A 62 -8.94 0.26 10.32
C TYR A 62 -9.00 -0.41 8.96
N PHE A 63 -8.07 -0.03 8.09
CA PHE A 63 -7.86 -0.69 6.81
C PHE A 63 -6.51 -1.37 6.82
N VAL A 64 -6.52 -2.68 6.54
CA VAL A 64 -5.33 -3.50 6.44
C VAL A 64 -5.04 -3.73 4.96
N TYR A 65 -3.84 -3.36 4.52
CA TYR A 65 -3.35 -3.59 3.18
C TYR A 65 -2.25 -4.65 3.21
N VAL A 66 -2.34 -5.62 2.30
CA VAL A 66 -1.31 -6.63 2.07
C VAL A 66 -0.83 -6.48 0.64
N MET A 67 0.47 -6.22 0.48
CA MET A 67 1.13 -6.12 -0.82
C MET A 67 2.19 -7.21 -0.93
N THR A 68 2.09 -8.05 -1.96
CA THR A 68 3.03 -9.17 -2.18
C THR A 68 3.92 -8.87 -3.37
N LYS A 69 5.24 -8.87 -3.16
CA LYS A 69 6.25 -8.59 -4.19
C LYS A 69 6.21 -9.62 -5.31
N GLY A 70 6.21 -9.15 -6.56
CA GLY A 70 6.21 -9.97 -7.78
C GLY A 70 4.85 -10.56 -8.19
N GLU A 71 3.77 -10.23 -7.47
CA GLU A 71 2.41 -10.54 -7.91
C GLU A 71 1.82 -9.37 -8.71
N GLU A 72 0.90 -9.68 -9.63
CA GLU A 72 0.28 -8.67 -10.49
C GLU A 72 -0.56 -7.67 -9.68
N LEU A 73 -0.40 -6.38 -10.01
CA LEU A 73 -1.24 -5.33 -9.48
C LEU A 73 -2.65 -5.45 -10.07
N SER A 74 -3.64 -5.79 -9.24
CA SER A 74 -5.05 -5.84 -9.66
C SER A 74 -5.48 -4.50 -10.27
N THR A 75 -6.03 -4.56 -11.48
CA THR A 75 -6.67 -3.42 -12.15
C THR A 75 -8.09 -3.13 -11.65
N ARG A 76 -8.62 -3.99 -10.76
CA ARG A 76 -9.94 -3.85 -10.11
C ARG A 76 -9.78 -3.30 -8.69
#